data_AF-A0A2V5MH14-F1
#
_entry.id   AF-A0A2V5MH14-F1
#
_cell.length_a   1.000
_cell.length_b   1.000
_cell.length_c   1.000
_cell.angle_alpha   90.00
_cell.angle_beta   90.00
_cell.angle_gamma   90.00
#
_symmetry.space_group_name_H-M   'P 1'
#
loop_
_entity.id
_entity.type
_entity.pdbx_description
1 polymer ?
#
loop_
_entity_poly.entity_id
_entity_poly.type
_entity_poly.pdbx_seq_one_letter_code
_entity_poly.pdbx_strand_id
1 'polypeptide(L)'
;MSSTTYIGGIAATASTTGLQVVLTNPVNNQILRFTSSARYKKDIKPMGKASESIFALKPVTFLAKDDAKGIPQFGLIAEEVVKVNPDLVSRDADGRPDSVSYLQINAMLLNEFLKEHKKVEEQQASIAELKSTVAQQQKGMEVLTAQLKEQAAQIQKVSAQVEMNKSTPKVVANQ
;
A
#
# COMPACT_ATOMS: atom_id res chain seq x y z
N MET A 1 18.66 -41.30 -29.40
CA MET A 1 18.24 -39.89 -29.51
C MET A 1 19.15 -39.08 -28.60
N SER A 2 19.93 -38.15 -29.14
CA SER A 2 20.79 -37.29 -28.32
C SER A 2 19.92 -36.37 -27.47
N SER A 3 20.09 -36.39 -26.16
CA SER A 3 19.34 -35.58 -25.18
C SER A 3 20.05 -34.27 -24.81
N THR A 4 21.07 -33.89 -25.59
CA THR A 4 21.86 -32.68 -25.37
C THR A 4 21.98 -31.90 -26.68
N THR A 5 21.70 -30.60 -26.62
CA THR A 5 21.69 -29.64 -27.73
C THR A 5 22.72 -28.55 -27.47
N TYR A 6 23.72 -28.43 -28.34
CA TYR A 6 24.59 -27.25 -28.39
C TYR A 6 23.91 -26.17 -29.24
N ILE A 7 23.73 -24.96 -28.71
CA ILE A 7 23.17 -23.82 -29.44
C ILE A 7 24.29 -22.80 -29.63
N GLY A 8 24.92 -22.78 -30.80
CA GLY A 8 25.78 -21.65 -31.17
C GLY A 8 24.94 -20.38 -31.32
N GLY A 9 25.46 -19.22 -30.94
CA GLY A 9 24.82 -17.93 -31.23
C GLY A 9 23.86 -17.34 -30.19
N ILE A 10 23.68 -17.94 -29.01
CA ILE A 10 22.88 -17.36 -27.90
C ILE A 10 23.51 -16.08 -27.30
N ALA A 11 24.65 -15.63 -27.83
CA ALA A 11 25.32 -14.37 -27.48
C ALA A 11 26.20 -13.82 -28.62
N ALA A 12 25.91 -14.11 -29.89
CA ALA A 12 26.73 -13.63 -31.01
C ALA A 12 26.50 -12.14 -31.35
N THR A 13 25.43 -11.52 -30.84
CA THR A 13 25.10 -10.11 -31.01
C THR A 13 24.72 -9.52 -29.66
N ALA A 14 25.29 -8.36 -29.33
CA ALA A 14 24.98 -7.64 -28.11
C ALA A 14 23.47 -7.40 -28.00
N SER A 15 22.84 -7.94 -26.95
CA SER A 15 21.51 -7.52 -26.51
C SER A 15 21.69 -6.34 -25.55
N THR A 16 21.22 -5.16 -25.94
CA THR A 16 21.18 -3.99 -25.05
C THR A 16 19.91 -3.97 -24.19
N THR A 17 18.99 -4.91 -24.38
CA THR A 17 17.71 -5.00 -23.68
C THR A 17 17.19 -6.44 -23.64
N GLY A 18 17.65 -7.24 -22.69
CA GLY A 18 17.06 -8.56 -22.50
C GLY A 18 17.68 -9.34 -21.35
N LEU A 19 17.27 -9.04 -20.12
CA LEU A 19 17.48 -9.92 -18.98
C LEU A 19 16.63 -11.19 -19.17
N GLN A 20 17.08 -12.10 -20.02
CA GLN A 20 16.56 -13.47 -19.99
C GLN A 20 17.18 -14.16 -18.77
N VAL A 21 16.40 -14.23 -17.69
CA VAL A 21 16.74 -15.06 -16.53
C VAL A 21 16.66 -16.51 -16.99
N VAL A 22 17.82 -17.14 -17.18
CA VAL A 22 17.91 -18.58 -17.38
C VAL A 22 17.90 -19.23 -16.00
N LEU A 23 16.89 -20.06 -15.74
CA LEU A 23 16.86 -20.84 -14.52
C LEU A 23 17.87 -21.97 -14.68
N THR A 24 18.92 -21.94 -13.85
CA THR A 24 19.91 -23.00 -13.76
C THR A 24 19.82 -23.64 -12.38
N ASN A 25 20.10 -24.93 -12.30
CA ASN A 25 20.37 -25.57 -11.03
C ASN A 25 21.89 -25.55 -10.80
N PRO A 26 22.39 -24.78 -9.81
CA PRO A 26 23.82 -24.61 -9.59
C PRO A 26 24.52 -25.87 -9.07
N VAL A 27 23.77 -26.85 -8.56
CA VAL A 27 24.33 -28.11 -8.04
C VAL A 27 24.61 -29.11 -9.16
N ASN A 28 23.77 -29.12 -10.22
CA ASN A 28 23.86 -30.12 -11.28
C ASN A 28 23.95 -29.55 -12.71
N ASN A 29 24.08 -28.23 -12.86
CA ASN A 29 24.26 -27.49 -14.11
C ASN A 29 23.14 -27.69 -15.16
N GLN A 30 21.92 -27.99 -14.71
CA GLN A 30 20.77 -28.14 -15.62
C GLN A 30 20.08 -26.81 -15.91
N ILE A 31 19.69 -26.61 -17.17
CA ILE A 31 18.74 -25.55 -17.58
C ILE A 31 17.32 -26.02 -17.30
N LEU A 32 16.55 -25.17 -16.63
CA LEU A 32 15.19 -25.46 -16.20
C LEU A 32 14.20 -24.46 -16.81
N ARG A 33 12.92 -24.85 -16.83
CA ARG A 33 11.81 -23.96 -17.18
C ARG A 33 11.04 -23.54 -15.93
N PHE A 34 10.47 -22.35 -15.94
CA PHE A 34 9.48 -21.94 -14.95
C PHE A 34 8.17 -22.71 -15.16
N THR A 35 7.51 -23.11 -14.08
CA THR A 35 6.16 -23.68 -14.11
C THR A 35 5.26 -22.93 -13.13
N SER A 36 4.04 -22.61 -13.53
CA SER A 36 3.09 -21.86 -12.69
C SER A 36 1.68 -22.46 -12.63
N SER A 37 1.40 -23.51 -13.43
CA SER A 37 0.11 -24.19 -13.45
C SER A 37 -0.20 -24.86 -12.11
N ALA A 38 -1.47 -24.80 -11.70
CA ALA A 38 -1.96 -25.41 -10.45
C ALA A 38 -1.65 -26.91 -10.35
N ARG A 39 -1.55 -27.63 -11.47
CA ARG A 39 -1.22 -29.07 -11.48
C ARG A 39 0.16 -29.42 -10.91
N TYR A 40 1.05 -28.44 -10.80
CA TYR A 40 2.38 -28.59 -10.22
C TYR A 40 2.46 -28.07 -8.78
N LYS A 41 1.34 -27.67 -8.17
CA LYS A 41 1.27 -27.01 -6.86
C LYS A 41 0.29 -27.73 -5.95
N LYS A 42 0.52 -27.67 -4.65
CA LYS A 42 -0.37 -28.14 -3.58
C LYS A 42 -0.58 -27.02 -2.56
N ASP A 43 -1.64 -27.14 -1.76
CA ASP A 43 -1.92 -26.23 -0.63
C ASP A 43 -1.94 -24.74 -1.02
N ILE A 44 -2.57 -24.43 -2.17
CA ILE A 44 -2.63 -23.07 -2.74
C ILE A 44 -3.53 -22.18 -1.87
N LYS A 45 -2.93 -21.18 -1.22
CA LYS A 45 -3.61 -20.23 -0.32
C LYS A 45 -3.17 -18.79 -0.59
N PRO A 46 -3.98 -17.78 -0.22
CA PRO A 46 -3.55 -16.38 -0.22
C PRO A 46 -2.28 -16.16 0.62
N MET A 47 -1.42 -15.22 0.22
CA MET A 47 -0.15 -14.94 0.92
C MET A 47 -0.37 -14.30 2.30
N GLY A 48 -1.45 -13.54 2.48
CA GLY A 48 -1.77 -12.89 3.76
C GLY A 48 -0.64 -11.97 4.23
N LYS A 49 -0.12 -12.22 5.44
CA LYS A 49 1.00 -11.46 6.03
C LYS A 49 2.38 -11.95 5.59
N ALA A 50 2.48 -13.11 4.92
CA ALA A 50 3.78 -13.66 4.53
C ALA A 50 4.53 -12.72 3.57
N SER A 51 3.80 -11.98 2.74
CA SER A 51 4.33 -10.98 1.82
C SER A 51 4.79 -9.69 2.49
N GLU A 52 4.41 -9.42 3.75
CA GLU A 52 4.75 -8.16 4.44
C GLU A 52 6.24 -8.07 4.81
N SER A 53 6.97 -9.19 4.78
CA SER A 53 8.42 -9.19 5.01
C SER A 53 9.17 -8.30 4.01
N ILE A 54 8.60 -8.06 2.83
CA ILE A 54 9.23 -7.21 1.81
C ILE A 54 9.36 -5.75 2.25
N PHE A 55 8.52 -5.28 3.17
CA PHE A 55 8.57 -3.90 3.68
C PHE A 55 9.82 -3.62 4.52
N ALA A 56 10.44 -4.66 5.06
CA ALA A 56 11.68 -4.54 5.84
C ALA A 56 12.95 -4.69 4.98
N LEU A 57 12.81 -5.00 3.68
CA LEU A 57 13.94 -5.10 2.77
C LEU A 57 14.51 -3.72 2.47
N LYS A 58 15.83 -3.68 2.25
CA LYS A 58 16.58 -2.45 2.01
C LYS A 58 17.19 -2.49 0.61
N PRO A 59 16.57 -1.86 -0.39
CA PRO A 59 17.17 -1.71 -1.70
C PRO A 59 18.48 -0.94 -1.61
N VAL A 60 19.47 -1.36 -2.39
CA VAL A 60 20.79 -0.74 -2.47
C VAL A 60 21.16 -0.42 -3.92
N THR A 61 22.10 0.52 -4.07
CA THR A 61 22.83 0.73 -5.32
C THR A 61 24.24 0.16 -5.16
N PHE A 62 24.74 -0.56 -6.14
CA PHE A 62 26.08 -1.17 -6.10
C PHE A 62 26.77 -1.12 -7.47
N LEU A 63 28.08 -1.34 -7.46
CA LEU A 63 28.89 -1.57 -8.65
C LEU A 63 29.33 -3.03 -8.66
N ALA A 64 29.18 -3.72 -9.80
CA ALA A 64 29.70 -5.06 -9.94
C ALA A 64 31.24 -5.01 -9.94
N LYS A 65 31.88 -5.95 -9.23
CA LYS A 65 33.35 -5.97 -9.08
C LYS A 65 34.07 -6.18 -10.41
N ASP A 66 33.43 -6.84 -11.35
CA ASP A 66 33.92 -7.22 -12.67
C ASP A 66 33.40 -6.30 -13.80
N ASP A 67 32.60 -5.28 -13.48
CA ASP A 67 32.17 -4.29 -14.47
C ASP A 67 33.20 -3.18 -14.65
N ALA A 68 34.01 -3.30 -15.70
CA ALA A 68 35.01 -2.31 -16.08
C ALA A 68 34.43 -0.91 -16.35
N LYS A 69 33.12 -0.80 -16.67
CA LYS A 69 32.46 0.48 -16.92
C LYS A 69 31.93 1.13 -15.64
N GLY A 70 31.91 0.40 -14.52
CA GLY A 70 31.44 0.90 -13.24
C GLY A 70 30.01 1.44 -13.29
N ILE A 71 29.10 0.74 -13.96
CA ILE A 71 27.70 1.17 -14.11
C ILE A 71 26.96 0.86 -12.79
N PRO A 72 26.34 1.87 -12.14
CA PRO A 72 25.49 1.64 -10.97
C PRO A 72 24.32 0.73 -11.27
N GLN A 73 24.15 -0.30 -10.45
CA GLN A 73 23.04 -1.26 -10.49
C GLN A 73 22.23 -1.17 -9.20
N PHE A 74 20.96 -1.59 -9.27
CA PHE A 74 20.05 -1.61 -8.14
C PHE A 74 19.72 -3.05 -7.75
N GLY A 75 19.60 -3.30 -6.45
CA GLY A 75 19.22 -4.64 -5.99
C GLY A 75 19.12 -4.75 -4.49
N LEU A 76 19.32 -5.98 -4.02
CA LEU A 76 19.29 -6.38 -2.62
C LEU A 76 20.54 -7.22 -2.32
N ILE A 77 21.03 -7.12 -1.08
CA ILE A 77 22.15 -7.93 -0.59
C ILE A 77 21.61 -9.21 0.05
N ALA A 78 22.03 -10.38 -0.43
CA ALA A 78 21.52 -11.68 0.02
C ALA A 78 21.68 -11.88 1.54
N GLU A 79 22.80 -11.43 2.11
CA GLU A 79 23.09 -11.48 3.54
C GLU A 79 22.22 -10.55 4.39
N GLU A 80 21.64 -9.50 3.79
CA GLU A 80 20.66 -8.65 4.47
C GLU A 80 19.26 -9.23 4.35
N VAL A 81 18.89 -9.72 3.16
CA VAL A 81 17.59 -10.36 2.91
C VAL A 81 17.41 -11.59 3.80
N VAL A 82 18.43 -12.43 3.97
CA VAL A 82 18.33 -13.66 4.77
C VAL A 82 18.02 -13.39 6.26
N LYS A 83 18.39 -12.21 6.77
CA LYS A 83 18.06 -11.78 8.14
C LYS A 83 16.60 -11.37 8.29
N VAL A 84 15.98 -10.91 7.20
CA VAL A 84 14.57 -10.47 7.16
C VAL A 84 13.65 -11.64 6.83
N ASN A 85 13.97 -12.38 5.76
CA ASN A 85 13.23 -13.55 5.33
C ASN A 85 14.19 -14.54 4.62
N PRO A 86 14.58 -15.64 5.28
CA PRO A 86 15.51 -16.60 4.72
C PRO A 86 14.96 -17.38 3.52
N ASP A 87 13.63 -17.49 3.37
CA ASP A 87 13.00 -18.22 2.26
C ASP A 87 13.14 -17.49 0.91
N LEU A 88 13.56 -16.22 0.94
CA LEU A 88 13.80 -15.40 -0.24
C LEU A 88 15.24 -15.46 -0.73
N VAL A 89 16.10 -16.31 -0.13
CA VAL A 89 17.52 -16.39 -0.46
C VAL A 89 17.91 -17.82 -0.77
N SER A 90 18.48 -18.06 -1.96
CA SER A 90 19.15 -19.32 -2.27
C SER A 90 20.53 -19.36 -1.65
N ARG A 91 21.03 -20.58 -1.42
CA ARG A 91 22.36 -20.81 -0.87
C ARG A 91 23.26 -21.49 -1.90
N ASP A 92 24.55 -21.19 -1.82
CA ASP A 92 25.59 -21.87 -2.58
C ASP A 92 25.83 -23.30 -2.04
N ALA A 93 26.79 -24.02 -2.65
CA ALA A 93 27.16 -25.36 -2.24
C ALA A 93 27.74 -25.45 -0.81
N ASP A 94 28.28 -24.35 -0.28
CA ASP A 94 28.82 -24.25 1.08
C ASP A 94 27.73 -23.83 2.09
N GLY A 95 26.49 -23.61 1.63
CA GLY A 95 25.37 -23.17 2.45
C GLY A 95 25.36 -21.67 2.76
N ARG A 96 26.19 -20.86 2.10
CA ARG A 96 26.22 -19.39 2.27
C ARG A 96 25.09 -18.74 1.48
N PRO A 97 24.51 -17.61 1.94
CA PRO A 97 23.63 -16.78 1.13
C PRO A 97 24.27 -16.46 -0.23
N ASP A 98 23.56 -16.70 -1.33
CA ASP A 98 24.12 -16.58 -2.68
C ASP A 98 23.29 -15.66 -3.57
N SER A 99 21.99 -15.95 -3.74
CA SER A 99 21.13 -15.17 -4.63
C SER A 99 19.77 -14.88 -4.03
N VAL A 100 19.23 -13.71 -4.38
CA VAL A 100 17.89 -13.28 -3.96
C VAL A 100 16.85 -13.80 -4.95
N SER A 101 15.77 -14.36 -4.43
CA SER A 101 14.62 -14.86 -5.19
C SER A 101 13.74 -13.70 -5.70
N TYR A 102 14.25 -12.90 -6.64
CA TYR A 102 13.54 -11.73 -7.18
C TYR A 102 12.16 -12.06 -7.76
N LEU A 103 11.96 -13.26 -8.33
CA LEU A 103 10.65 -13.68 -8.82
C LEU A 103 9.62 -13.88 -7.69
N GLN A 104 10.05 -14.38 -6.52
CA GLN A 104 9.19 -14.48 -5.35
C GLN A 104 8.87 -13.09 -4.80
N ILE A 105 9.87 -12.21 -4.71
CA ILE A 105 9.69 -10.81 -4.30
C ILE A 105 8.69 -10.10 -5.22
N ASN A 106 8.78 -10.27 -6.53
CA ASN A 106 7.84 -9.67 -7.48
C ASN A 106 6.40 -10.14 -7.26
N ALA A 107 6.19 -11.43 -6.93
CA ALA A 107 4.87 -11.94 -6.60
C ALA A 107 4.35 -11.38 -5.26
N MET A 108 5.22 -11.21 -4.26
CA MET A 108 4.88 -10.58 -2.98
C MET A 108 4.57 -9.10 -3.14
N LEU A 109 5.33 -8.37 -3.97
CA LEU A 109 5.07 -6.97 -4.33
C LEU A 109 3.70 -6.81 -4.98
N LEU A 110 3.31 -7.73 -5.89
CA LEU A 110 1.96 -7.74 -6.46
C LEU A 110 0.89 -7.92 -5.37
N ASN A 111 1.08 -8.83 -4.42
CA ASN A 111 0.14 -9.04 -3.33
C ASN A 111 -0.02 -7.79 -2.45
N GLU A 112 1.08 -7.16 -2.06
CA GLU A 112 1.04 -5.93 -1.26
C GLU A 112 0.46 -4.74 -2.03
N PHE A 113 0.75 -4.63 -3.33
CA PHE A 113 0.13 -3.62 -4.20
C PHE A 113 -1.38 -3.77 -4.26
N LEU A 114 -1.89 -5.01 -4.42
CA LEU A 114 -3.33 -5.27 -4.42
C LEU A 114 -3.99 -4.99 -3.06
N LYS A 115 -3.30 -5.31 -1.95
CA LYS A 115 -3.76 -4.96 -0.60
C LYS A 115 -3.88 -3.44 -0.41
N GLU A 116 -2.85 -2.70 -0.80
CA GLU A 116 -2.85 -1.24 -0.67
C GLU A 116 -3.88 -0.58 -1.60
N HIS A 117 -4.06 -1.09 -2.82
CA HIS A 117 -5.09 -0.61 -3.73
C HIS A 117 -6.49 -0.72 -3.11
N LYS A 118 -6.83 -1.89 -2.52
CA LYS A 118 -8.09 -2.08 -1.82
C LYS A 118 -8.26 -1.11 -0.64
N LYS A 119 -7.20 -0.93 0.15
CA LYS A 119 -7.22 0.02 1.28
C LYS A 119 -7.44 1.46 0.82
N VAL A 120 -6.87 1.86 -0.30
CA VAL A 120 -7.09 3.18 -0.91
C VAL A 120 -8.55 3.35 -1.35
N GLU A 121 -9.17 2.32 -1.95
CA GLU A 121 -10.60 2.37 -2.30
C GLU A 121 -11.49 2.53 -1.05
N GLU A 122 -11.22 1.76 0.02
CA GLU A 122 -11.94 1.85 1.29
C GLU A 122 -11.78 3.23 1.96
N GLN A 123 -10.57 3.78 1.94
CA GLN A 123 -10.29 5.14 2.42
C GLN A 123 -11.03 6.19 1.59
N GLN A 124 -11.09 6.03 0.27
CA GLN A 124 -11.78 6.97 -0.62
C GLN A 124 -13.30 6.97 -0.36
N ALA A 125 -13.90 5.80 -0.11
CA ALA A 125 -15.30 5.68 0.29
C ALA A 125 -15.56 6.37 1.63
N SER A 126 -14.70 6.13 2.63
CA SER A 126 -14.80 6.76 3.94
C SER A 126 -14.68 8.29 3.86
N ILE A 127 -13.78 8.80 3.01
CA ILE A 127 -13.63 10.24 2.77
C ILE A 127 -14.90 10.84 2.14
N ALA A 128 -15.54 10.13 1.21
CA ALA A 128 -16.79 10.59 0.62
C ALA A 128 -17.93 10.69 1.64
N GLU A 129 -18.05 9.68 2.52
CA GLU A 129 -19.04 9.67 3.61
C GLU A 129 -18.78 10.80 4.63
N LEU A 130 -17.52 10.97 5.05
CA LEU A 130 -17.13 12.06 5.94
C LEU A 130 -17.44 13.43 5.34
N LYS A 131 -17.15 13.64 4.05
CA LYS A 131 -17.50 14.90 3.36
C LYS A 131 -19.00 15.16 3.36
N SER A 132 -19.81 14.13 3.15
CA SER A 132 -21.27 14.24 3.21
C SER A 132 -21.76 14.64 4.61
N THR A 133 -21.22 13.98 5.64
CA THR A 133 -21.54 14.26 7.05
C THR A 133 -21.16 15.69 7.43
N VAL A 134 -19.96 16.14 7.05
CA VAL A 134 -19.49 17.51 7.30
C VAL A 134 -20.42 18.53 6.63
N ALA A 135 -20.82 18.29 5.38
CA ALA A 135 -21.76 19.17 4.68
C ALA A 135 -23.13 19.24 5.36
N GLN A 136 -23.64 18.11 5.88
CA GLN A 136 -24.88 18.07 6.62
C GLN A 136 -24.78 18.80 7.97
N GLN A 137 -23.69 18.60 8.71
CA GLN A 137 -23.42 19.31 9.96
C GLN A 137 -23.31 20.82 9.75
N GLN A 138 -22.64 21.25 8.68
CA GLN A 138 -22.54 22.67 8.32
C GLN A 138 -23.92 23.31 8.10
N LYS A 139 -24.81 22.64 7.36
CA LYS A 139 -26.20 23.09 7.18
C LYS A 139 -26.97 23.14 8.50
N GLY A 140 -26.81 22.12 9.35
CA GLY A 140 -27.43 22.09 10.68
C GLY A 140 -26.97 23.26 11.55
N MET A 141 -25.68 23.60 11.49
CA MET A 141 -25.11 24.74 12.21
C MET A 141 -25.68 26.08 11.73
N GLU A 142 -25.88 26.25 10.41
CA GLU A 142 -26.51 27.43 9.83
C GLU A 142 -27.96 27.61 10.31
N VAL A 143 -28.73 26.52 10.30
CA VAL A 143 -30.12 26.51 10.81
C VAL A 143 -30.16 26.86 12.29
N LEU A 144 -29.32 26.23 13.10
CA LEU A 144 -29.26 26.49 14.54
C LEU A 144 -28.86 27.96 14.81
N THR A 145 -27.90 28.49 14.04
CA THR A 145 -27.49 29.89 14.14
C THR A 145 -28.65 30.84 13.81
N ALA A 146 -29.46 30.53 12.79
CA ALA A 146 -30.63 31.32 12.46
C ALA A 146 -31.69 31.28 13.59
N GLN A 147 -31.98 30.10 14.13
CA GLN A 147 -32.90 29.93 15.25
C GLN A 147 -32.44 30.68 16.51
N LEU A 148 -31.14 30.65 16.80
CA LEU A 148 -30.56 31.41 17.93
C LEU A 148 -30.76 32.92 17.75
N LYS A 149 -30.57 33.46 16.54
CA LYS A 149 -30.82 34.88 16.24
C LYS A 149 -32.30 35.24 16.42
N GLU A 150 -33.20 34.36 15.98
CA GLU A 150 -34.64 34.56 16.13
C GLU A 150 -35.06 34.54 17.61
N GLN A 151 -34.58 33.56 18.38
CA GLN A 151 -34.83 33.50 19.83
C GLN A 151 -34.31 34.74 20.55
N ALA A 152 -33.12 35.23 20.20
CA ALA A 152 -32.59 36.47 20.78
C ALA A 152 -33.51 37.67 20.52
N ALA A 153 -34.07 37.81 19.32
CA ALA A 153 -35.04 38.86 18.99
C ALA A 153 -36.36 38.71 19.76
N GLN A 154 -36.87 37.49 19.92
CA GLN A 154 -38.08 37.23 20.72
C GLN A 154 -37.87 37.57 22.20
N ILE A 155 -36.71 37.22 22.78
CA ILE A 155 -36.36 37.56 24.15
C ILE A 155 -36.31 39.08 24.34
N GLN A 156 -35.72 39.83 23.41
CA GLN A 156 -35.72 41.30 23.46
C GLN A 156 -37.14 41.88 23.45
N LYS A 157 -38.01 41.36 22.58
CA LYS A 157 -39.41 41.80 22.48
C LYS A 157 -40.20 41.54 23.76
N VAL A 158 -40.06 40.35 24.35
CA VAL A 158 -40.73 40.00 25.63
C VAL A 158 -40.19 40.88 26.76
N SER A 159 -38.89 41.11 26.81
CA SER A 159 -38.26 41.97 27.82
C SER A 159 -38.85 43.39 27.79
N ALA A 160 -38.98 43.98 26.59
CA ALA A 160 -39.59 45.30 26.43
C ALA A 160 -41.08 45.36 26.87
N GLN A 161 -41.86 44.31 26.60
CA GLN A 161 -43.26 44.24 27.05
C GLN A 161 -43.38 44.14 28.57
N VAL A 162 -42.51 43.36 29.22
CA VAL A 162 -42.48 43.23 30.69
C VAL A 162 -42.13 44.57 31.34
N GLU A 163 -41.20 45.32 30.76
CA GLU A 163 -40.77 46.63 31.27
C GLU A 163 -41.87 47.70 31.12
N MET A 164 -42.62 47.68 30.02
CA MET A 164 -43.80 48.55 29.85
C MET A 164 -44.92 48.24 30.85
N ASN A 165 -45.21 46.95 31.09
CA ASN A 165 -46.26 46.53 32.03
C ASN A 165 -45.93 46.84 33.49
N LYS A 166 -44.64 46.90 33.87
CA LYS A 166 -44.22 47.36 35.21
C LYS A 166 -44.42 48.87 35.40
N SER A 167 -44.31 49.65 34.33
CA SER A 167 -44.42 51.11 34.38
C SER A 167 -45.87 51.63 34.33
N THR A 168 -46.86 50.77 34.07
CA THR A 168 -48.28 51.16 34.07
C THR A 168 -48.86 51.07 35.49
N PRO A 169 -49.38 52.16 36.09
CA PRO A 169 -50.00 52.09 37.41
C PRO A 169 -51.25 51.19 37.36
N LYS A 170 -51.27 50.11 38.15
CA LYS A 170 -52.50 49.34 38.38
C LYS A 170 -53.45 50.20 39.21
N VAL A 171 -54.37 50.89 38.54
CA VAL A 171 -55.52 51.52 39.21
C VAL A 171 -56.44 50.39 39.65
N VAL A 172 -56.36 50.01 40.93
CA VAL A 172 -57.31 49.10 41.56
C VAL A 172 -58.57 49.91 41.82
N ALA A 173 -59.61 49.70 41.00
CA ALA A 173 -60.94 50.20 41.30
C ALA A 173 -61.57 49.28 42.36
N ASN A 174 -61.47 49.67 43.63
CA ASN A 174 -62.30 49.09 44.67
C ASN A 174 -63.68 49.78 44.64
N GLN A 175 -64.72 48.95 44.53
CA GLN A 175 -66.11 49.31 44.86
C GLN A 175 -66.31 49.29 46.37
#